data_AF-A0A7S6MQY2-F1
#
_entry.id   AF-A0A7S6MQY2-F1
#
_cell.length_a   1.000
_cell.length_b   1.000
_cell.length_c   1.000
_cell.angle_alpha   90.00
_cell.angle_beta   90.00
_cell.angle_gamma   90.00
#
_symmetry.space_group_name_H-M   'P 1'
#
loop_
_entity.id
_entity.type
_entity.pdbx_description
1 polymer ?
#
loop_
_entity_poly.entity_id
_entity_poly.type
_entity_poly.pdbx_seq_one_letter_code
_entity_poly.pdbx_strand_id
1 'polypeptide(L)'
;MEVTLQITTRDIPHSEALESHIREKAEKLEKFYPHVMSCRIVVELPHKHHHQGRMFDVHIDMTVPGGEIVVNRVANEDVYVAVRDAFDAAKRQLEDHARKQRGATKAHAPVLHGKVTQLFKTEGYGFIETADGEELYFHRDNLAGHDFDQLAPGSEVQFLEDIGSEGYQAKRVSTGKHHVPNGGK
;
A
#
# COMPACT_ATOMS: atom_id res chain seq x y z
N MET A 1 12.06 9.18 -6.47
CA MET A 1 12.59 7.95 -7.08
C MET A 1 12.06 7.94 -8.50
N GLU A 2 12.94 7.74 -9.48
CA GLU A 2 12.62 7.79 -10.90
C GLU A 2 11.78 6.56 -11.26
N VAL A 3 10.51 6.75 -11.64
CA VAL A 3 9.74 5.66 -12.24
C VAL A 3 10.40 5.27 -13.55
N THR A 4 10.57 3.97 -13.79
CA THR A 4 10.96 3.52 -15.12
C THR A 4 9.73 3.49 -16.00
N LEU A 5 9.49 4.58 -16.74
CA LEU A 5 8.40 4.68 -17.71
C LEU A 5 8.82 4.03 -19.03
N GLN A 6 8.12 2.97 -19.43
CA GLN A 6 8.29 2.32 -20.73
C GLN A 6 7.03 2.47 -21.56
N ILE A 7 7.12 3.11 -22.72
CA ILE A 7 6.00 3.27 -23.66
C ILE A 7 6.26 2.38 -24.87
N THR A 8 5.32 1.51 -25.20
CA THR A 8 5.37 0.62 -26.36
C THR A 8 4.10 0.81 -27.19
N THR A 9 4.24 1.07 -28.48
CA THR A 9 3.11 1.13 -29.43
C THR A 9 3.26 0.00 -30.44
N ARG A 10 2.18 -0.74 -30.71
CA ARG A 10 2.16 -1.84 -31.69
C ARG A 10 1.00 -1.67 -32.66
N ASP A 11 1.31 -1.70 -33.96
CA ASP A 11 0.33 -1.54 -35.05
C ASP A 11 -0.42 -0.19 -35.05
N ILE A 12 0.22 0.86 -34.50
CA ILE A 12 -0.29 2.24 -34.47
C ILE A 12 0.73 3.15 -35.16
N PRO A 13 0.32 4.10 -36.01
CA PRO A 13 1.23 5.09 -36.56
C PRO A 13 1.86 5.91 -35.42
N HIS A 14 3.17 5.80 -35.29
CA HIS A 14 3.97 6.54 -34.30
C HIS A 14 3.68 8.04 -34.44
N SER A 15 3.09 8.62 -33.40
CA SER A 15 2.70 10.02 -33.36
C SER A 15 3.31 10.64 -32.11
N GLU A 16 4.24 11.57 -32.28
CA GLU A 16 4.89 12.28 -31.17
C GLU A 16 3.85 12.95 -30.23
N ALA A 17 2.72 13.36 -30.80
CA ALA A 17 1.58 13.91 -30.06
C ALA A 17 0.94 12.88 -29.11
N LEU A 18 0.88 11.60 -29.48
CA LEU A 18 0.34 10.53 -28.64
C LEU A 18 1.29 10.21 -27.49
N GLU A 19 2.59 10.06 -27.78
CA GLU A 19 3.60 9.81 -26.76
C GLU A 19 3.71 10.96 -25.76
N SER A 20 3.68 12.21 -26.24
CA SER A 20 3.65 13.40 -25.39
C SER A 20 2.41 13.39 -24.49
N HIS A 21 1.25 12.98 -25.02
CA HIS A 21 0.02 12.86 -24.23
C HIS A 21 0.10 11.76 -23.17
N ILE A 22 0.68 10.60 -23.51
CA ILE A 22 0.90 9.49 -22.59
C ILE A 22 1.87 9.92 -21.48
N ARG A 23 2.96 10.60 -21.84
CA ARG A 23 3.96 11.11 -20.89
C ARG A 23 3.36 12.12 -19.93
N GLU A 24 2.61 13.11 -20.43
CA GLU A 24 1.95 14.11 -19.56
C GLU A 24 0.97 13.44 -18.58
N LYS A 25 0.26 12.40 -19.01
CA LYS A 25 -0.62 11.62 -18.14
C LYS A 25 0.15 10.77 -17.12
N ALA A 26 1.27 10.17 -17.53
CA ALA A 26 2.14 9.44 -16.62
C ALA A 26 2.71 10.35 -15.53
N GLU A 27 3.20 11.55 -15.88
CA GLU A 27 3.69 12.52 -14.90
C GLU A 27 2.59 12.96 -13.91
N LYS A 28 1.35 13.13 -14.38
CA LYS A 28 0.20 13.42 -13.51
C LYS A 28 -0.09 12.25 -12.56
N LEU A 29 0.05 11.01 -13.04
CA LEU A 29 -0.16 9.81 -12.23
C LEU A 29 0.93 9.65 -11.17
N GLU A 30 2.19 9.90 -11.51
CA GLU A 30 3.33 9.91 -10.58
C GLU A 30 3.15 10.94 -9.46
N LYS A 31 2.71 12.16 -9.81
CA LYS A 31 2.39 13.20 -8.80
C LYS A 31 1.31 12.76 -7.82
N PHE A 32 0.37 11.92 -8.27
CA PHE A 32 -0.70 11.39 -7.44
C PHE A 32 -0.23 10.21 -6.57
N TYR A 33 0.71 9.40 -7.07
CA TYR A 33 1.21 8.21 -6.40
C TYR A 33 2.74 8.10 -6.56
N PRO A 34 3.52 8.78 -5.69
CA PRO A 34 4.98 8.89 -5.86
C PRO A 34 5.77 7.60 -5.54
N HIS A 35 5.07 6.49 -5.33
CA HIS A 35 5.61 5.19 -4.91
C HIS A 35 5.43 4.12 -6.00
N VAL A 36 5.09 4.51 -7.24
CA VAL A 36 5.21 3.61 -8.38
C VAL A 36 6.70 3.38 -8.69
N MET A 37 7.13 2.12 -8.75
CA MET A 37 8.51 1.74 -9.03
C MET A 37 8.75 1.61 -10.54
N SER A 38 7.78 1.05 -11.26
CA SER A 38 7.83 0.84 -12.71
C SER A 38 6.46 1.05 -13.34
N CYS A 39 6.43 1.61 -14.55
CA CYS A 39 5.20 1.81 -15.31
C CYS A 39 5.44 1.46 -16.77
N ARG A 40 4.86 0.35 -17.23
CA ARG A 40 4.91 -0.09 -18.62
C ARG A 40 3.55 0.11 -19.27
N ILE A 41 3.53 0.87 -20.35
CA ILE A 41 2.32 1.20 -21.10
C ILE A 41 2.47 0.61 -22.49
N VAL A 42 1.54 -0.26 -22.88
CA VAL A 42 1.45 -0.85 -24.21
C VAL A 42 0.14 -0.40 -24.83
N VAL A 43 0.22 0.16 -26.03
CA VAL A 43 -0.95 0.56 -26.82
C VAL A 43 -0.93 -0.28 -28.09
N GLU A 44 -1.96 -1.10 -28.29
CA GLU A 44 -2.08 -2.01 -29.44
C GLU A 44 -3.38 -1.74 -30.20
N LEU A 45 -3.33 -1.83 -31.54
CA LEU A 45 -4.54 -1.85 -32.37
C LEU A 45 -4.78 -3.27 -32.89
N PRO A 46 -5.65 -4.07 -32.25
CA PRO A 46 -5.91 -5.43 -32.70
C PRO A 46 -6.49 -5.45 -34.12
N HIS A 47 -5.79 -6.11 -35.02
CA HIS A 47 -6.23 -6.30 -36.40
C HIS A 47 -7.42 -7.27 -36.44
N LYS A 48 -8.62 -6.71 -36.67
CA LYS A 48 -9.90 -7.36 -37.01
C LYS A 48 -10.61 -8.11 -35.87
N HIS A 49 -11.65 -7.48 -35.31
CA HIS A 49 -12.86 -8.19 -34.87
C HIS A 49 -13.99 -7.89 -35.86
N HIS A 50 -14.57 -8.94 -36.45
CA HIS A 50 -15.48 -8.82 -37.60
C HIS A 50 -16.89 -8.27 -37.24
N HIS A 51 -17.18 -8.01 -35.95
CA HIS A 51 -18.51 -7.59 -35.47
C HIS A 51 -18.54 -6.40 -34.49
N GLN A 52 -17.39 -5.93 -34.00
CA GLN A 52 -17.25 -4.75 -33.12
C GLN A 52 -16.01 -4.01 -33.61
N GLY A 53 -16.13 -2.70 -33.86
CA GLY A 53 -15.20 -1.86 -34.63
C GLY A 53 -13.73 -1.88 -34.20
N ARG A 54 -12.89 -1.09 -34.89
CA ARG A 54 -11.45 -0.94 -34.62
C ARG A 54 -11.22 -0.27 -33.26
N MET A 55 -11.27 -1.05 -32.19
CA MET A 55 -11.05 -0.55 -30.83
C MET A 55 -9.57 -0.60 -30.48
N PHE A 56 -9.06 0.44 -29.83
CA PHE A 56 -7.70 0.44 -29.30
C PHE A 56 -7.65 -0.36 -27.99
N ASP A 57 -6.65 -1.23 -27.85
CA ASP A 57 -6.34 -1.89 -26.59
C ASP A 57 -5.21 -1.13 -25.89
N VAL A 58 -5.43 -0.82 -24.62
CA VAL A 58 -4.41 -0.16 -23.78
C VAL A 58 -4.15 -1.04 -22.57
N HIS A 59 -2.89 -1.44 -22.44
CA HIS A 59 -2.38 -2.21 -21.32
C HIS A 59 -1.45 -1.32 -20.50
N ILE A 60 -1.75 -1.17 -19.22
CA ILE A 60 -0.90 -0.43 -18.27
C ILE A 60 -0.52 -1.39 -17.15
N ASP A 61 0.76 -1.70 -17.07
CA ASP A 61 1.36 -2.51 -16.02
C ASP A 61 2.16 -1.59 -15.10
N MET A 62 1.84 -1.62 -13.81
CA MET A 62 2.48 -0.78 -12.81
C MET A 62 2.92 -1.61 -11.62
N THR A 63 4.20 -1.51 -11.27
CA THR A 63 4.75 -2.12 -10.06
C THR A 63 4.69 -1.10 -8.93
N VAL A 64 4.07 -1.47 -7.81
CA VAL A 64 3.92 -0.64 -6.61
C VAL A 64 4.39 -1.42 -5.38
N PRO A 65 4.73 -0.75 -4.26
CA PRO A 65 5.02 -1.46 -3.02
C PRO A 65 3.82 -2.31 -2.62
N GLY A 66 4.06 -3.59 -2.30
CA GLY A 66 3.00 -4.51 -1.88
C GLY A 66 2.16 -5.12 -3.00
N GLY A 67 2.52 -4.96 -4.28
CA GLY A 67 1.89 -5.72 -5.38
C GLY A 67 2.09 -5.14 -6.77
N GLU A 68 1.53 -5.81 -7.77
CA GLU A 68 1.51 -5.38 -9.17
C GLU A 68 0.07 -5.01 -9.56
N ILE A 69 -0.09 -3.90 -10.27
CA ILE A 69 -1.37 -3.40 -10.75
C ILE A 69 -1.36 -3.49 -12.28
N VAL A 70 -2.23 -4.35 -12.80
CA VAL A 70 -2.40 -4.56 -14.23
C VAL A 70 -3.77 -4.03 -14.65
N VAL A 71 -3.76 -3.05 -15.55
CA VAL A 71 -4.96 -2.50 -16.20
C VAL A 71 -4.94 -2.96 -17.65
N ASN A 72 -5.88 -3.83 -18.02
CA ASN A 72 -6.19 -4.10 -19.41
C ASN A 72 -7.54 -3.44 -19.74
N ARG A 73 -7.55 -2.56 -20.74
CA ARG A 73 -8.76 -1.88 -21.16
C ARG A 73 -8.89 -1.86 -22.68
N VAL A 74 -9.90 -2.57 -23.17
CA VAL A 74 -10.36 -2.49 -24.56
C VAL A 74 -11.27 -1.27 -24.67
N ALA A 75 -10.83 -0.21 -25.35
CA ALA A 75 -11.58 1.02 -25.39
C ALA A 75 -11.52 1.73 -26.75
N ASN A 76 -12.71 1.94 -27.32
CA ASN A 76 -13.10 2.94 -28.33
C ASN A 76 -12.30 3.02 -29.64
N GLU A 77 -12.94 3.58 -30.68
CA GLU A 77 -12.31 3.87 -31.98
C GLU A 77 -11.29 5.02 -31.93
N ASP A 78 -11.16 5.68 -30.77
CA ASP A 78 -10.31 6.85 -30.55
C ASP A 78 -9.19 6.57 -29.54
N VAL A 79 -7.95 6.60 -30.00
CA VAL A 79 -6.76 6.27 -29.19
C VAL A 79 -6.60 7.19 -27.97
N TYR A 80 -6.94 8.48 -28.11
CA TYR A 80 -6.84 9.45 -27.00
C TYR A 80 -7.85 9.14 -25.89
N VAL A 81 -9.06 8.69 -26.27
CA VAL A 81 -10.09 8.28 -25.33
C VAL A 81 -9.68 6.99 -24.64
N ALA A 82 -9.15 6.02 -25.39
CA ALA A 82 -8.65 4.76 -24.87
C ALA A 82 -7.55 4.96 -23.81
N VAL A 83 -6.54 5.77 -24.13
CA VAL A 83 -5.48 6.14 -23.20
C VAL A 83 -6.06 6.83 -21.97
N ARG A 84 -6.94 7.83 -22.14
CA ARG A 84 -7.53 8.55 -21.01
C ARG A 84 -8.27 7.61 -20.07
N ASP A 85 -9.07 6.70 -20.61
CA ASP A 85 -9.91 5.79 -19.85
C ASP A 85 -9.07 4.70 -19.15
N ALA A 86 -7.99 4.22 -19.78
CA ALA A 86 -7.02 3.33 -19.14
C ALA A 86 -6.30 4.01 -17.97
N PHE A 87 -5.85 5.26 -18.13
CA PHE A 87 -5.24 6.03 -17.05
C PHE A 87 -6.22 6.34 -15.90
N ASP A 88 -7.50 6.57 -16.20
CA ASP A 88 -8.53 6.77 -15.16
C ASP A 88 -8.79 5.48 -14.37
N ALA A 89 -8.81 4.32 -15.04
CA ALA A 89 -8.87 3.01 -14.38
C ALA A 89 -7.62 2.75 -13.53
N ALA A 90 -6.43 3.03 -14.05
CA ALA A 90 -5.16 2.92 -13.34
C ALA A 90 -5.17 3.76 -12.06
N LYS A 91 -5.63 5.01 -12.14
CA LYS A 91 -5.79 5.89 -10.98
C LYS A 91 -6.74 5.28 -9.95
N ARG A 92 -7.91 4.79 -10.35
CA ARG A 92 -8.86 4.16 -9.43
C ARG A 92 -8.30 2.91 -8.75
N GLN A 93 -7.57 2.07 -9.49
CA GLN A 93 -6.92 0.89 -8.91
C GLN A 93 -5.78 1.28 -7.95
N LEU A 94 -5.00 2.31 -8.28
CA LEU A 94 -3.99 2.86 -7.36
C LEU A 94 -4.63 3.46 -6.11
N GLU A 95 -5.76 4.16 -6.22
CA GLU A 95 -6.51 4.70 -5.08
C GLU A 95 -7.08 3.58 -4.20
N ASP A 96 -7.63 2.52 -4.82
CA ASP A 96 -8.10 1.33 -4.10
C ASP A 96 -6.94 0.58 -3.45
N HIS A 97 -5.78 0.48 -4.12
CA HIS A 97 -4.56 -0.10 -3.56
C HIS A 97 -3.97 0.76 -2.45
N ALA A 98 -4.00 2.09 -2.55
CA ALA A 98 -3.60 3.01 -1.48
C ALA A 98 -4.53 2.87 -0.26
N ARG A 99 -5.84 2.78 -0.52
CA ARG A 99 -6.87 2.59 0.48
C ARG A 99 -6.74 1.21 1.12
N LYS A 100 -6.43 0.18 0.34
CA LYS A 100 -6.13 -1.17 0.83
C LYS A 100 -4.81 -1.21 1.56
N GLN A 101 -3.73 -0.53 1.15
CA GLN A 101 -2.50 -0.46 1.93
C GLN A 101 -2.70 0.27 3.26
N ARG A 102 -3.40 1.43 3.23
CA ARG A 102 -3.81 2.14 4.46
C ARG A 102 -4.79 1.32 5.31
N GLY A 103 -5.58 0.44 4.68
CA GLY A 103 -6.48 -0.51 5.34
C GLY A 103 -5.83 -1.84 5.74
N ALA A 104 -4.73 -2.22 5.11
CA ALA A 104 -3.96 -3.47 5.22
C ALA A 104 -2.69 -3.29 6.05
N THR A 105 -2.47 -2.10 6.60
CA THR A 105 -1.88 -1.99 7.95
C THR A 105 -2.78 -2.67 9.02
N LYS A 106 -3.92 -3.27 8.63
CA LYS A 106 -4.64 -4.29 9.39
C LYS A 106 -4.44 -5.73 8.89
N ALA A 107 -3.45 -6.01 8.04
CA ALA A 107 -2.90 -7.36 7.97
C ALA A 107 -2.09 -7.52 9.26
N HIS A 108 -2.69 -8.20 10.23
CA HIS A 108 -2.09 -8.48 11.53
C HIS A 108 -0.69 -9.08 11.31
N ALA A 109 0.37 -8.32 11.62
CA ALA A 109 1.51 -8.95 12.26
C ALA A 109 0.93 -9.76 13.43
N PRO A 110 1.34 -11.01 13.66
CA PRO A 110 0.81 -11.81 14.75
C PRO A 110 0.88 -10.95 16.01
N VAL A 111 -0.26 -10.75 16.67
CA VAL A 111 -0.28 -10.04 17.94
C VAL A 111 0.54 -10.89 18.88
N LEU A 112 1.75 -10.43 19.17
CA LEU A 112 2.67 -11.09 20.08
C LEU A 112 2.28 -10.73 21.50
N HIS A 113 2.54 -11.67 22.40
CA HIS A 113 2.34 -11.49 23.83
C HIS A 113 3.68 -11.48 24.51
N GLY A 114 3.79 -10.66 25.54
CA GLY A 114 4.99 -10.54 26.33
C GLY A 114 4.70 -9.85 27.64
N LYS A 115 5.74 -9.73 28.44
CA LYS A 115 5.67 -9.18 29.79
C LYS A 115 6.55 -7.95 29.88
N VAL A 116 6.01 -6.87 30.42
CA VAL A 116 6.80 -5.66 30.67
C VAL A 116 7.87 -5.99 31.72
N THR A 117 9.16 -5.96 31.36
CA THR A 117 10.26 -6.20 32.31
C THR A 117 10.66 -4.91 33.01
N GLN A 118 10.70 -3.81 32.26
CA GLN A 118 11.10 -2.50 32.76
C GLN A 118 10.17 -1.41 32.22
N LEU A 119 9.87 -0.42 33.06
CA LEU A 119 9.03 0.71 32.70
C LEU A 119 9.57 1.99 33.34
N PHE A 120 9.91 2.95 32.50
CA PHE A 120 10.41 4.27 32.88
C PHE A 120 9.28 5.28 32.68
N LYS A 121 8.41 5.42 33.69
CA LYS A 121 7.21 6.29 33.59
C LYS A 121 7.56 7.76 33.34
N THR A 122 8.67 8.23 33.92
CA THR A 122 9.15 9.61 33.79
C THR A 122 9.65 9.90 32.38
N GLU A 123 10.42 8.98 31.80
CA GLU A 123 10.96 9.13 30.44
C GLU A 123 9.97 8.69 29.36
N GLY A 124 8.92 7.95 29.71
CA GLY A 124 7.83 7.59 28.79
C GLY A 124 8.12 6.36 27.92
N TYR A 125 8.98 5.44 28.36
CA TYR A 125 9.30 4.21 27.61
C TYR A 125 9.40 2.98 28.51
N GLY A 126 9.48 1.79 27.92
CA GLY A 126 9.67 0.53 28.62
C GLY A 126 10.18 -0.58 27.71
N PHE A 127 10.34 -1.77 28.29
CA PHE A 127 10.79 -2.98 27.61
C PHE A 127 9.83 -4.14 27.87
N ILE A 128 9.63 -4.97 26.85
CA ILE A 128 8.77 -6.15 26.88
C ILE A 128 9.62 -7.37 26.54
N GLU A 129 9.58 -8.38 27.40
CA GLU A 129 10.16 -9.68 27.12
C GLU A 129 9.13 -10.56 26.39
N THR A 130 9.52 -11.09 25.24
CA THR A 130 8.74 -12.05 24.44
C THR A 130 8.83 -13.46 25.05
N ALA A 131 7.95 -14.36 24.62
CA ALA A 131 8.02 -15.77 25.03
C ALA A 131 9.32 -16.50 24.61
N ASP A 132 10.04 -15.98 23.61
CA ASP A 132 11.33 -16.50 23.16
C ASP A 132 12.51 -15.98 24.01
N GLY A 133 12.24 -15.04 24.92
CA GLY A 133 13.26 -14.40 25.77
C GLY A 133 13.93 -13.18 25.13
N GLU A 134 13.34 -12.63 24.07
CA GLU A 134 13.82 -11.41 23.42
C GLU A 134 13.22 -10.16 24.08
N GLU A 135 14.03 -9.12 24.28
CA GLU A 135 13.59 -7.85 24.85
C GLU A 135 13.32 -6.82 23.75
N LEU A 136 12.08 -6.31 23.73
CA LEU A 136 11.59 -5.33 22.77
C LEU A 136 11.33 -3.99 23.46
N TYR A 137 11.87 -2.93 22.88
CA TYR A 137 11.66 -1.56 23.33
C TYR A 137 10.27 -1.05 22.93
N PHE A 138 9.59 -0.29 23.79
CA PHE A 138 8.38 0.46 23.42
C PHE A 138 8.35 1.86 24.04
N HIS A 139 7.75 2.80 23.33
CA HIS A 139 7.52 4.18 23.79
C HIS A 139 6.04 4.41 24.10
N ARG A 140 5.71 5.38 24.97
CA ARG A 140 4.32 5.74 25.31
C ARG A 140 3.46 6.09 24.09
N ASP A 141 4.06 6.67 23.06
CA ASP A 141 3.40 7.03 21.79
C ASP A 141 2.98 5.80 20.97
N ASN A 142 3.56 4.64 21.27
CA ASN A 142 3.25 3.37 20.64
C ASN A 142 2.24 2.52 21.45
N LEU A 143 1.67 3.04 22.54
CA LEU A 143 0.58 2.37 23.25
C LEU A 143 -0.76 2.63 22.58
N ALA A 144 -1.55 1.56 22.45
CA ALA A 144 -2.94 1.68 22.05
C ALA A 144 -3.81 1.81 23.30
N GLY A 145 -4.40 2.99 23.48
CA GLY A 145 -5.18 3.38 24.66
C GLY A 145 -4.38 4.28 25.60
N HIS A 146 -5.07 5.06 26.45
CA HIS A 146 -4.46 5.92 27.47
C HIS A 146 -3.93 5.12 28.68
N ASP A 147 -3.53 3.87 28.47
CA ASP A 147 -3.28 2.86 29.50
C ASP A 147 -1.83 2.87 30.03
N PHE A 148 -0.99 3.82 29.61
CA PHE A 148 0.42 3.90 30.03
C PHE A 148 0.59 3.97 31.56
N ASP A 149 -0.30 4.70 32.24
CA ASP A 149 -0.24 4.85 33.71
C ASP A 149 -0.57 3.55 34.46
N GLN A 150 -1.35 2.67 33.82
CA GLN A 150 -1.77 1.38 34.38
C GLN A 150 -0.75 0.26 34.15
N LEU A 151 0.27 0.51 33.32
CA LEU A 151 1.37 -0.42 33.17
C LEU A 151 2.28 -0.42 34.40
N ALA A 152 2.67 -1.62 34.78
CA ALA A 152 3.67 -1.90 35.79
C ALA A 152 4.62 -3.00 35.27
N PRO A 153 5.88 -3.03 35.73
CA PRO A 153 6.74 -4.19 35.48
C PRO A 153 6.01 -5.46 35.95
N GLY A 154 5.94 -6.43 35.04
CA GLY A 154 5.21 -7.67 35.19
C GLY A 154 3.85 -7.73 34.50
N SER A 155 3.37 -6.63 33.91
CA SER A 155 2.11 -6.60 33.17
C SER A 155 2.20 -7.37 31.87
N GLU A 156 1.18 -8.19 31.60
CA GLU A 156 1.01 -8.85 30.31
C GLU A 156 0.47 -7.88 29.28
N VAL A 157 1.16 -7.79 28.16
CA VAL A 157 0.82 -6.90 27.06
C VAL A 157 0.79 -7.64 25.74
N GLN A 158 -0.05 -7.13 24.86
CA GLN A 158 -0.16 -7.52 23.47
C GLN A 158 0.45 -6.42 22.62
N PHE A 159 1.26 -6.78 21.63
CA PHE A 159 1.96 -5.82 20.78
C PHE A 159 2.21 -6.40 19.40
N LEU A 160 2.65 -5.53 18.49
CA LEU A 160 3.15 -5.89 17.17
C LEU A 160 4.64 -5.59 17.14
N GLU A 161 5.46 -6.56 16.76
CA GLU A 161 6.87 -6.31 16.50
C GLU A 161 7.04 -5.47 15.23
N ASP A 162 7.94 -4.50 15.28
CA ASP A 162 8.27 -3.59 14.20
C ASP A 162 9.78 -3.27 14.25
N ILE A 163 10.40 -3.02 13.10
CA ILE A 163 11.81 -2.63 13.03
C ILE A 163 11.87 -1.10 13.07
N GLY A 164 12.36 -0.56 14.18
CA GLY A 164 12.56 0.87 14.40
C GLY A 164 13.96 1.36 14.03
N SER A 165 14.16 2.68 14.14
CA SER A 165 15.47 3.32 13.88
C SER A 165 16.56 2.91 14.87
N GLU A 166 16.20 2.36 16.03
CA GLU A 166 17.12 1.95 17.11
C GLU A 166 17.12 0.42 17.35
N GLY A 167 16.51 -0.36 16.47
CA GLY A 167 16.40 -1.83 16.59
C GLY A 167 14.96 -2.32 16.62
N TYR A 168 14.76 -3.57 17.07
CA TYR A 168 13.43 -4.16 17.22
C TYR A 168 12.62 -3.42 18.29
N GLN A 169 11.41 -2.98 17.94
CA GLN A 169 10.50 -2.26 18.82
C GLN A 169 9.11 -2.88 18.80
N ALA A 170 8.38 -2.70 19.90
CA ALA A 170 6.99 -3.06 20.02
C ALA A 170 6.09 -1.85 19.73
N LYS A 171 5.15 -2.03 18.79
CA LYS A 171 4.10 -1.07 18.45
C LYS A 171 2.73 -1.56 18.88
N ARG A 172 1.81 -0.62 19.04
CA ARG A 172 0.41 -0.89 19.37
C ARG A 172 0.27 -1.71 20.66
N VAL A 173 1.07 -1.36 21.66
CA VAL A 173 1.14 -2.06 22.94
C VAL A 173 -0.15 -1.81 23.71
N SER A 174 -0.84 -2.87 24.12
CA SER A 174 -2.06 -2.79 24.93
C SER A 174 -2.04 -3.85 26.01
N THR A 175 -2.58 -3.52 27.19
CA THR A 175 -2.93 -4.58 28.15
C THR A 175 -4.13 -5.33 27.57
N GLY A 176 -4.10 -6.66 27.54
CA GLY A 176 -5.15 -7.50 26.92
C GLY A 176 -6.55 -7.40 27.55
N LYS A 177 -6.85 -6.34 28.30
CA LYS A 177 -8.13 -6.05 28.94
C LYS A 177 -9.02 -5.16 28.05
N HIS A 178 -9.14 -5.45 26.76
CA HIS A 178 -10.32 -4.99 26.02
C HIS A 178 -11.33 -6.13 25.91
N HIS A 179 -12.24 -6.11 26.88
CA HIS A 179 -13.57 -6.69 26.91
C HIS A 179 -14.13 -6.98 25.50
N VAL A 180 -14.41 -8.25 25.19
CA VAL A 180 -15.27 -8.62 24.07
C VAL A 180 -16.72 -8.38 24.54
N PRO A 181 -17.49 -7.40 24.01
CA PRO A 181 -18.90 -7.37 24.34
C PRO A 181 -19.57 -8.47 23.53
N ASN A 182 -19.84 -9.58 24.20
CA ASN A 182 -20.73 -10.61 23.70
C ASN A 182 -22.16 -10.04 23.70
N GLY A 183 -22.76 -9.93 22.53
CA GLY A 183 -24.18 -9.61 22.35
C GLY A 183 -24.55 -9.97 20.91
N GLY A 184 -25.36 -10.96 20.61
CA GLY A 184 -26.50 -11.47 21.36
C GLY A 184 -27.78 -10.83 20.81
N LYS A 185 -28.26 -11.32 19.66
CA LYS A 185 -29.66 -11.66 19.43
C LYS A 185 -29.85 -12.44 18.12
#